data_AF-A0A934V9K4-F1
#
_entry.id   AF-A0A934V9K4-F1
#
_cell.length_a   1.000
_cell.length_b   1.000
_cell.length_c   1.000
_cell.angle_alpha   90.00
_cell.angle_beta   90.00
_cell.angle_gamma   90.00
#
_symmetry.space_group_name_H-M   'P 1'
#
loop_
_entity.id
_entity.type
_entity.pdbx_description
1 polymer ?
#
loop_
_entity_poly.entity_id
_entity_poly.type
_entity_poly.pdbx_seq_one_letter_code
_entity_poly.pdbx_strand_id
1 'polypeptide(L)'
;MSLMVRLLPLVLPVASGWVAWHERRILRLGVPLSAGEIADAARMGVRHPEKIRLLKTDDITVLNGVWVRTAARWIPSVSPHTVGLSLRYGIYVRSRHWRDRRLIAHECVHTAQYERLGGIRAFLRAYFTECILSGYPGAPLEQEAIMRSSGLQPDQTDPFGWIEG
;
A
#
# COMPACT_ATOMS: atom_id res chain seq x y z
N MET A 1 -4.59 -26.70 -8.17
CA MET A 1 -3.89 -25.40 -8.26
C MET A 1 -4.46 -24.61 -9.43
N SER A 2 -5.04 -23.43 -9.19
CA SER A 2 -5.70 -22.61 -10.22
C SER A 2 -4.76 -22.32 -11.41
N LEU A 3 -5.29 -22.39 -12.63
CA LEU A 3 -4.56 -22.04 -13.86
C LEU A 3 -3.96 -20.62 -13.77
N MET A 4 -4.64 -19.71 -13.08
CA MET A 4 -4.20 -18.34 -12.90
C MET A 4 -2.92 -18.25 -12.05
N VAL A 5 -2.81 -19.05 -10.99
CA VAL A 5 -1.59 -19.12 -10.18
C VAL A 5 -0.40 -19.64 -11.00
N ARG A 6 -0.65 -20.55 -11.95
CA ARG A 6 0.39 -21.07 -12.87
C ARG A 6 0.89 -20.02 -13.85
N LEU A 7 0.06 -19.06 -14.23
CA LEU A 7 0.43 -17.96 -15.14
C LEU A 7 1.14 -16.80 -14.42
N LEU A 8 1.08 -16.74 -13.09
CA LEU A 8 1.65 -15.66 -12.29
C LEU A 8 3.14 -15.34 -12.60
N PRO A 9 4.03 -16.34 -12.80
CA PRO A 9 5.43 -16.07 -13.15
C PRO A 9 5.64 -15.23 -14.42
N LEU A 10 4.69 -15.25 -15.36
CA LEU A 10 4.75 -14.48 -16.61
C LEU A 10 4.45 -13.00 -16.38
N VAL A 11 3.57 -12.69 -15.42
CA VAL A 11 3.12 -11.32 -15.13
C VAL A 11 4.01 -10.62 -14.10
N LEU A 12 4.64 -11.38 -13.19
CA LEU A 12 5.46 -10.85 -12.11
C LEU A 12 6.61 -9.92 -12.54
N PRO A 13 7.38 -10.18 -13.63
CA PRO A 13 8.42 -9.25 -14.08
C PRO A 13 7.86 -7.87 -14.44
N VAL A 14 6.76 -7.83 -15.19
CA VAL A 14 6.11 -6.59 -15.63
C VAL A 14 5.57 -5.83 -14.43
N ALA A 15 4.84 -6.51 -13.54
CA ALA A 15 4.30 -5.91 -12.32
C ALA A 15 5.42 -5.39 -11.40
N SER A 16 6.52 -6.14 -11.25
CA SER A 16 7.65 -5.72 -10.43
C SER A 16 8.35 -4.48 -10.99
N GLY A 17 8.54 -4.42 -12.31
CA GLY A 17 9.11 -3.26 -12.99
C GLY A 17 8.23 -2.01 -12.84
N TRP A 18 6.92 -2.20 -12.94
CA TRP A 18 5.93 -1.15 -12.72
C TRP A 18 5.97 -0.61 -11.27
N VAL A 19 5.97 -1.48 -10.26
CA VAL A 19 6.12 -1.08 -8.83
C VAL A 19 7.43 -0.32 -8.63
N ALA A 20 8.55 -0.83 -9.14
CA ALA A 20 9.85 -0.19 -8.97
C ALA A 20 9.94 1.19 -9.65
N TRP A 21 9.27 1.37 -10.80
CA TRP A 21 9.20 2.68 -11.48
C TRP A 21 8.44 3.70 -10.64
N HIS A 22 7.27 3.31 -10.11
CA HIS A 22 6.46 4.20 -9.28
C HIS A 22 7.08 4.45 -7.90
N GLU A 23 7.73 3.45 -7.29
CA GLU A 23 8.52 3.64 -6.06
C GLU A 23 9.54 4.76 -6.27
N ARG A 24 10.36 4.70 -7.33
CA ARG A 24 11.35 5.75 -7.63
C ARG A 24 10.72 7.12 -7.84
N ARG A 25 9.54 7.17 -8.46
CA ARG A 25 8.80 8.43 -8.67
C ARG A 25 8.34 9.02 -7.34
N ILE A 26 7.71 8.20 -6.48
CA ILE A 26 7.22 8.64 -5.17
C ILE A 26 8.38 9.04 -4.26
N LEU A 27 9.47 8.28 -4.26
CA LEU A 27 10.65 8.61 -3.45
C LEU A 27 11.27 9.96 -3.84
N ARG A 28 11.13 10.37 -5.09
CA ARG A 28 11.64 11.65 -5.61
C ARG A 28 10.70 12.82 -5.36
N LEU A 29 9.40 12.62 -5.55
CA LEU A 29 8.41 13.69 -5.59
C LEU A 29 7.54 13.77 -4.32
N GLY A 30 7.50 12.71 -3.53
CA GLY A 30 6.69 12.60 -2.33
C GLY A 30 7.34 13.29 -1.12
N VAL A 31 6.53 13.52 -0.10
CA VAL A 31 6.95 14.08 1.19
C VAL A 31 7.28 12.97 2.19
N PRO A 32 8.21 13.18 3.12
CA PRO A 32 8.47 12.22 4.20
C PRO A 32 7.26 12.07 5.14
N LEU A 33 7.23 10.95 5.84
CA LEU A 33 6.39 10.78 7.01
C LEU A 33 6.78 11.79 8.10
N SER A 34 5.78 12.30 8.82
CA SER A 34 5.96 13.03 10.08
C SER A 34 6.46 12.11 11.20
N ALA A 35 6.91 12.69 12.31
CA ALA A 35 7.38 11.92 13.46
C ALA A 35 6.32 10.92 14.01
N GLY A 36 5.05 11.35 14.07
CA GLY A 36 3.94 10.49 14.49
C GLY A 36 3.71 9.34 13.51
N GLU A 37 3.70 9.64 12.20
CA GLU A 37 3.54 8.62 11.15
C GLU A 37 4.72 7.64 11.12
N ILE A 38 5.96 8.09 11.41
CA ILE A 38 7.13 7.21 11.56
C ILE A 38 6.93 6.24 12.73
N ALA A 39 6.47 6.74 13.88
CA ALA A 39 6.21 5.91 15.05
C ALA A 39 5.09 4.89 14.77
N ASP A 40 4.04 5.29 14.07
CA ASP A 40 2.97 4.38 13.64
C ASP A 40 3.51 3.33 12.66
N ALA A 41 4.30 3.73 11.65
CA ALA A 41 4.92 2.82 10.69
C ALA A 41 5.84 1.78 11.36
N ALA A 42 6.63 2.20 12.35
CA ALA A 42 7.44 1.30 13.15
C ALA A 42 6.57 0.28 13.93
N ARG A 43 5.44 0.71 14.51
CA ARG A 43 4.47 -0.20 15.15
C ARG A 43 3.82 -1.16 14.16
N MET A 44 3.68 -0.76 12.90
CA MET A 44 3.25 -1.64 11.80
C MET A 44 4.33 -2.62 11.34
N GLY A 45 5.54 -2.54 11.90
CA GLY A 45 6.64 -3.48 11.65
C GLY A 45 7.58 -3.07 10.52
N VAL A 46 7.51 -1.83 10.03
CA VAL A 46 8.47 -1.31 9.06
C VAL A 46 9.82 -1.12 9.74
N ARG A 47 10.88 -1.71 9.19
CA ARG A 47 12.26 -1.58 9.70
C ARG A 47 12.89 -0.24 9.37
N HIS A 48 12.54 0.33 8.22
CA HIS A 48 13.07 1.60 7.73
C HIS A 48 11.95 2.63 7.44
N PRO A 49 11.17 3.06 8.45
CA PRO A 49 10.06 3.99 8.24
C PRO A 49 10.51 5.35 7.68
N GLU A 50 11.75 5.76 7.94
CA GLU A 50 12.36 6.99 7.44
C GLU A 50 12.52 7.03 5.92
N LYS A 51 12.52 5.87 5.25
CA LYS A 51 12.59 5.75 3.79
C LYS A 51 11.24 6.00 3.13
N ILE A 52 10.13 5.93 3.88
CA ILE A 52 8.80 6.06 3.31
C ILE A 52 8.57 7.48 2.78
N ARG A 53 7.98 7.59 1.59
CA ARG A 53 7.50 8.84 1.01
C ARG A 53 6.04 8.72 0.62
N LEU A 54 5.25 9.75 0.92
CA LEU A 54 3.86 9.88 0.54
C LEU A 54 3.74 10.80 -0.67
N LEU A 55 3.06 10.36 -1.72
CA LEU A 55 2.73 11.22 -2.86
C LEU A 55 1.21 11.33 -2.97
N LYS A 56 0.72 12.56 -2.78
CA LYS A 56 -0.68 12.90 -3.00
C LYS A 56 -1.00 12.76 -4.49
N THR A 57 -2.13 12.14 -4.81
CA THR A 57 -2.63 12.08 -6.19
C THR A 57 -4.16 12.10 -6.19
N ASP A 58 -4.78 12.84 -7.11
CA ASP A 58 -6.23 12.76 -7.32
C ASP A 58 -6.63 11.50 -8.06
N ASP A 59 -5.64 10.90 -8.74
CA ASP A 59 -5.84 9.75 -9.57
C ASP A 59 -4.74 8.72 -9.31
N ILE A 60 -5.13 7.61 -8.71
CA ILE A 60 -4.34 6.38 -8.74
C ILE A 60 -4.72 5.64 -10.05
N THR A 61 -4.71 6.34 -11.20
CA THR A 61 -4.74 5.73 -12.54
C THR A 61 -3.37 5.16 -12.83
N VAL A 62 -2.99 4.23 -11.98
CA VAL A 62 -2.02 3.18 -12.22
C VAL A 62 -2.48 2.27 -13.37
N LEU A 63 -3.66 2.52 -13.95
CA LEU A 63 -4.49 1.52 -14.61
C LEU A 63 -4.87 1.79 -16.07
N ASN A 64 -4.28 2.82 -16.69
CA ASN A 64 -4.60 3.19 -18.09
C ASN A 64 -3.73 2.49 -19.15
N GLY A 65 -2.74 1.70 -18.74
CA GLY A 65 -2.01 0.82 -19.65
C GLY A 65 -2.87 -0.37 -20.08
N VAL A 66 -2.78 -0.79 -21.35
CA VAL A 66 -3.49 -1.97 -21.90
C VAL A 66 -3.33 -3.21 -21.01
N TRP A 67 -2.16 -3.38 -20.37
CA TRP A 67 -1.86 -4.42 -19.41
C TRP A 67 -2.82 -4.51 -18.22
N VAL A 68 -3.29 -3.35 -17.77
CA VAL A 68 -4.12 -3.28 -16.59
C VAL A 68 -5.57 -3.60 -16.90
N ARG A 69 -6.18 -3.20 -18.02
CA ARG A 69 -7.56 -3.64 -18.30
C ARG A 69 -7.69 -5.16 -18.33
N THR A 70 -6.63 -5.84 -18.78
CA THR A 70 -6.56 -7.30 -18.76
C THR A 70 -6.27 -7.82 -17.36
N ALA A 71 -5.31 -7.26 -16.60
CA ALA A 71 -4.95 -7.74 -15.25
C ALA A 71 -5.92 -7.28 -14.13
N ALA A 72 -6.60 -6.16 -14.29
CA ALA A 72 -7.58 -5.52 -13.39
C ALA A 72 -8.79 -6.40 -13.12
N ARG A 73 -9.17 -7.21 -14.10
CA ARG A 73 -10.22 -8.23 -13.93
C ARG A 73 -9.79 -9.36 -12.98
N TRP A 74 -8.49 -9.50 -12.71
CA TRP A 74 -7.90 -10.65 -12.03
C TRP A 74 -7.08 -10.29 -10.78
N ILE A 75 -6.73 -9.02 -10.60
CA ILE A 75 -5.93 -8.49 -9.48
C ILE A 75 -6.77 -7.42 -8.77
N PRO A 76 -7.43 -7.74 -7.64
CA PRO A 76 -8.41 -6.87 -6.99
C PRO A 76 -7.89 -5.55 -6.41
N SER A 77 -6.58 -5.39 -6.19
CA SER A 77 -5.95 -4.15 -5.70
C SER A 77 -6.03 -2.97 -6.67
N VAL A 78 -6.64 -3.21 -7.84
CA VAL A 78 -6.84 -2.31 -8.98
C VAL A 78 -8.27 -1.72 -8.99
N SER A 79 -8.91 -1.62 -7.83
CA SER A 79 -10.25 -1.04 -7.72
C SER A 79 -10.24 0.49 -7.88
N PRO A 80 -11.23 1.11 -8.55
CA PRO A 80 -11.43 2.57 -8.53
C PRO A 80 -11.73 3.12 -7.14
N HIS A 81 -11.90 2.26 -6.12
CA HIS A 81 -12.00 2.62 -4.71
C HIS A 81 -10.66 2.57 -3.96
N THR A 82 -9.55 2.17 -4.60
CA THR A 82 -8.22 2.19 -3.98
C THR A 82 -7.87 3.62 -3.57
N VAL A 83 -7.81 3.89 -2.27
CA VAL A 83 -7.56 5.22 -1.69
C VAL A 83 -6.11 5.42 -1.24
N GLY A 84 -5.37 4.33 -1.03
CA GLY A 84 -3.93 4.29 -0.83
C GLY A 84 -3.31 3.16 -1.66
N LEU A 85 -2.02 3.26 -1.99
CA LEU A 85 -1.30 2.17 -2.66
C LEU A 85 0.18 2.16 -2.28
N SER A 86 0.58 1.10 -1.61
CA SER A 86 1.97 0.80 -1.24
C SER A 86 2.78 0.18 -2.37
N LEU A 87 3.85 0.87 -2.72
CA LEU A 87 4.83 0.50 -3.73
C LEU A 87 6.20 0.46 -3.05
N ARG A 88 6.35 -0.55 -2.19
CA ARG A 88 7.46 -0.69 -1.25
C ARG A 88 7.59 0.54 -0.37
N TYR A 89 8.61 1.39 -0.51
CA TYR A 89 8.74 2.60 0.32
C TYR A 89 7.98 3.81 -0.23
N GLY A 90 7.43 3.72 -1.45
CA GLY A 90 6.58 4.77 -1.99
C GLY A 90 5.10 4.48 -1.73
N ILE A 91 4.36 5.43 -1.17
CA ILE A 91 2.92 5.28 -0.95
C ILE A 91 2.18 6.38 -1.72
N TYR A 92 1.26 5.99 -2.59
CA TYR A 92 0.25 6.93 -3.11
C TYR A 92 -0.89 7.08 -2.11
N VAL A 93 -1.38 8.31 -1.96
CA VAL A 93 -2.56 8.60 -1.13
C VAL A 93 -3.49 9.51 -1.92
N ARG A 94 -4.78 9.15 -2.00
CA ARG A 94 -5.77 10.01 -2.62
C ARG A 94 -5.93 11.30 -1.84
N SER A 95 -6.03 12.43 -2.54
CA SER A 95 -6.14 13.76 -1.92
C SER A 95 -7.19 13.87 -0.83
N ARG A 96 -8.36 13.23 -1.02
CA ARG A 96 -9.47 13.22 -0.05
C ARG A 96 -9.19 12.42 1.24
N HIS A 97 -8.16 11.58 1.25
CA HIS A 97 -7.69 10.81 2.41
C HIS A 97 -6.23 11.18 2.77
N TRP A 98 -5.79 12.37 2.36
CA TRP A 98 -4.43 12.81 2.62
C TRP A 98 -4.14 12.84 4.12
N ARG A 99 -3.10 12.13 4.54
CA ARG A 99 -2.73 11.97 5.96
C ARG A 99 -3.81 11.31 6.83
N ASP A 100 -4.70 10.52 6.23
CA ASP A 100 -5.51 9.60 7.00
C ASP A 100 -4.58 8.58 7.69
N ARG A 101 -4.52 8.68 9.01
CA ARG A 101 -3.59 7.90 9.85
C ARG A 101 -3.79 6.40 9.71
N ARG A 102 -5.05 5.94 9.67
CA ARG A 102 -5.38 4.52 9.56
C ARG A 102 -5.02 3.99 8.19
N LEU A 103 -5.31 4.75 7.14
CA LEU A 103 -4.92 4.43 5.77
C LEU A 103 -3.40 4.31 5.65
N ILE A 104 -2.66 5.32 6.11
CA ILE A 104 -1.18 5.27 6.06
C ILE A 104 -0.64 4.07 6.83
N ALA A 105 -1.19 3.76 7.99
CA ALA A 105 -0.77 2.59 8.75
C ALA A 105 -1.05 1.28 8.01
N HIS A 106 -2.21 1.15 7.37
CA HIS A 106 -2.53 0.00 6.52
C HIS A 106 -1.48 -0.16 5.41
N GLU A 107 -1.15 0.92 4.71
CA GLU A 107 -0.11 0.93 3.67
C GLU A 107 1.30 0.62 4.25
N CYS A 108 1.59 1.07 5.47
CA CYS A 108 2.82 0.72 6.17
C CYS A 108 2.92 -0.78 6.48
N VAL A 109 1.79 -1.49 6.74
CA VAL A 109 1.82 -2.95 6.88
C VAL A 109 2.26 -3.62 5.59
N HIS A 110 1.77 -3.16 4.43
CA HIS A 110 2.26 -3.66 3.14
C HIS A 110 3.75 -3.36 2.93
N THR A 111 4.23 -2.19 3.35
CA THR A 111 5.67 -1.86 3.33
C THR A 111 6.48 -2.86 4.19
N ALA A 112 5.99 -3.19 5.39
CA ALA A 112 6.60 -4.20 6.26
C ALA A 112 6.54 -5.60 5.64
N GLN A 113 5.48 -5.94 4.91
CA GLN A 113 5.36 -7.20 4.19
C GLN A 113 6.35 -7.28 3.01
N TYR A 114 6.56 -6.19 2.25
CA TYR A 114 7.62 -6.12 1.24
C TYR A 114 8.99 -6.41 1.87
N GLU A 115 9.27 -5.82 3.03
CA GLU A 115 10.50 -6.05 3.77
C GLU A 115 10.65 -7.49 4.25
N ARG A 116 9.59 -8.05 4.86
CA ARG A 116 9.56 -9.41 5.43
C ARG A 116 9.69 -10.49 4.36
N LEU A 117 9.09 -10.30 3.19
CA LEU A 117 9.11 -11.28 2.10
C LEU A 117 10.33 -11.14 1.18
N GLY A 118 11.23 -10.18 1.42
CA GLY A 118 12.48 -10.05 0.65
C GLY A 118 12.36 -9.21 -0.63
N GLY A 119 11.39 -8.30 -0.70
CA GLY A 119 11.27 -7.30 -1.75
C GLY A 119 10.11 -7.51 -2.72
N ILE A 120 10.13 -6.74 -3.80
CA ILE A 120 8.97 -6.53 -4.69
C ILE A 120 8.43 -7.84 -5.26
N ARG A 121 9.28 -8.64 -5.91
CA ARG A 121 8.84 -9.84 -6.64
C ARG A 121 8.24 -10.90 -5.72
N ALA A 122 8.84 -11.09 -4.54
CA ALA A 122 8.38 -12.09 -3.57
C ALA A 122 7.06 -11.66 -2.91
N PHE A 123 6.94 -10.40 -2.52
CA PHE A 123 5.68 -9.83 -2.05
C PHE A 123 4.57 -9.97 -3.08
N LEU A 124 4.77 -9.51 -4.32
CA LEU A 124 3.75 -9.57 -5.37
C LEU A 124 3.32 -11.01 -5.66
N ARG A 125 4.25 -11.97 -5.63
CA ARG A 125 3.92 -13.39 -5.79
C ARG A 125 2.96 -13.86 -4.70
N ALA A 126 3.28 -13.57 -3.44
CA ALA A 126 2.44 -13.96 -2.31
C ALA A 126 1.08 -13.26 -2.36
N TYR A 127 1.07 -11.93 -2.46
CA TYR A 127 -0.14 -11.11 -2.48
C TYR A 127 -1.10 -11.51 -3.61
N PHE A 128 -0.61 -11.64 -4.85
CA PHE A 128 -1.46 -12.05 -5.97
C PHE A 128 -1.94 -13.49 -5.84
N THR A 129 -1.12 -14.40 -5.32
CA THR A 129 -1.54 -15.80 -5.08
C THR A 129 -2.68 -15.84 -4.07
N GLU A 130 -2.54 -15.11 -2.97
CA GLU A 130 -3.56 -15.00 -1.93
C GLU A 130 -4.85 -14.35 -2.45
N CYS A 131 -4.76 -13.26 -3.20
CA CYS A 131 -5.94 -12.64 -3.81
C CYS A 131 -6.65 -13.59 -4.80
N ILE A 132 -5.92 -14.38 -5.58
CA ILE A 132 -6.51 -15.34 -6.53
C ILE A 132 -7.20 -16.50 -5.80
N LEU A 133 -6.65 -16.96 -4.67
CA LEU A 133 -7.16 -18.14 -3.95
C LEU A 133 -8.24 -17.80 -2.92
N SER A 134 -8.10 -16.67 -2.23
CA SER A 134 -8.96 -16.27 -1.10
C SER A 134 -9.85 -15.07 -1.42
N GLY A 135 -9.67 -14.45 -2.59
CA GLY A 135 -10.36 -13.23 -2.97
C GLY A 135 -9.85 -12.00 -2.23
N TYR A 136 -10.54 -10.87 -2.45
CA TYR A 136 -10.25 -9.59 -1.81
C TYR A 136 -11.54 -9.06 -1.18
N PRO A 137 -11.51 -8.53 0.06
CA PRO A 137 -10.34 -8.34 0.91
C PRO A 137 -9.91 -9.58 1.71
N GLY A 138 -10.41 -10.78 1.41
CA GLY A 138 -10.15 -12.01 2.19
C GLY A 138 -8.72 -12.57 2.15
N ALA A 139 -7.82 -11.99 1.36
CA ALA A 139 -6.42 -12.39 1.28
C ALA A 139 -5.69 -12.24 2.63
N PRO A 140 -4.92 -13.25 3.11
CA PRO A 140 -4.23 -13.18 4.39
C PRO A 140 -3.37 -11.92 4.63
N LEU A 141 -2.57 -11.49 3.64
CA LEU A 141 -1.76 -10.27 3.72
C LEU A 141 -2.63 -9.00 3.83
N GLU A 142 -3.78 -8.97 3.16
CA GLU A 142 -4.75 -7.88 3.28
C GLU A 142 -5.42 -7.87 4.65
N GLN A 143 -5.82 -9.04 5.16
CA GLN A 143 -6.42 -9.20 6.48
C GLN A 143 -5.44 -8.78 7.59
N GLU A 144 -4.15 -9.10 7.46
CA GLU A 144 -3.11 -8.59 8.36
C GLU A 144 -3.09 -7.05 8.35
N ALA A 145 -3.08 -6.44 7.16
CA ALA A 145 -3.06 -4.98 7.03
C ALA A 145 -4.31 -4.33 7.63
N ILE A 146 -5.50 -4.92 7.44
CA ILE A 146 -6.76 -4.45 8.04
C ILE A 146 -6.72 -4.56 9.56
N MET A 147 -6.31 -5.71 10.10
CA MET A 147 -6.30 -5.99 11.54
C MET A 147 -5.31 -5.11 12.29
N ARG A 148 -4.11 -4.91 11.73
CA ARG A 148 -3.07 -4.11 12.41
C ARG A 148 -3.38 -2.62 12.39
N SER A 149 -3.98 -2.13 11.31
CA SER A 149 -4.34 -0.72 11.18
C SER A 149 -5.61 -0.33 11.92
N SER A 150 -6.55 -1.26 12.14
CA SER A 150 -7.81 -0.98 12.84
C SER A 150 -7.63 -0.56 14.31
N GLY A 151 -6.51 -0.93 14.94
CA GLY A 151 -6.18 -0.54 16.31
C GLY A 151 -5.75 0.91 16.48
N LEU A 152 -5.55 1.66 15.39
CA LEU A 152 -5.25 3.09 15.45
C LEU A 152 -6.55 3.89 15.46
N GLN A 153 -6.76 4.63 16.55
CA GLN A 153 -7.80 5.65 16.56
C GLN A 153 -7.44 6.79 15.58
N PRO A 154 -8.44 7.46 14.99
CA PRO A 154 -8.23 8.71 14.28
C PRO A 154 -7.38 9.66 15.14
N ASP A 155 -6.55 10.46 14.51
CA ASP A 155 -5.78 11.47 15.22
C ASP A 155 -6.73 12.35 16.05
N GLN A 156 -6.53 12.41 17.37
CA GLN A 156 -7.11 13.45 18.20
C GLN A 156 -6.28 14.72 18.00
N THR A 157 -6.25 15.25 16.79
CA THR A 157 -5.91 16.66 16.62
C THR A 157 -7.11 17.42 17.16
N ASP A 158 -7.00 17.82 18.42
CA ASP A 158 -7.78 18.91 18.98
C ASP A 158 -7.69 20.11 18.03
N PRO A 159 -8.78 20.50 17.33
CA PRO A 159 -8.75 21.66 16.45
C PRO A 159 -8.83 22.97 17.24
N PHE A 160 -9.09 22.90 18.56
CA PHE A 160 -9.35 24.04 19.42
C PHE A 160 -8.79 23.77 20.82
N GLY A 161 -7.48 23.95 20.97
CA GLY A 161 -6.87 24.19 22.28
C GLY A 161 -7.43 25.48 22.88
N TRP A 162 -8.60 25.39 23.51
CA TRP A 162 -9.10 26.41 24.40
C TRP A 162 -8.44 26.19 25.76
N ILE A 163 -7.62 27.17 26.12
CA ILE A 163 -7.28 27.49 27.49
C ILE A 163 -8.60 27.74 28.23
N GLU A 164 -8.88 26.97 29.26
CA GLU A 164 -9.67 27.41 30.40
C GLU A 164 -8.86 26.97 31.64
N GLY A 165 -8.42 27.86 32.55
CA GLY A 165 -8.97 29.17 32.90
C GLY A 165 -10.01 28.97 34.00
#